data_AF-A0A956E8T9-F1
#
_entry.id   AF-A0A956E8T9-F1
#
_cell.length_a   1.000
_cell.length_b   1.000
_cell.length_c   1.000
_cell.angle_alpha   90.00
_cell.angle_beta   90.00
_cell.angle_gamma   90.00
#
_symmetry.space_group_name_H-M   'P 1'
#
loop_
_entity.id
_entity.type
_entity.pdbx_description
1 polymer ?
#
loop_
_entity_poly.entity_id
_entity_poly.type
_entity_poly.pdbx_seq_one_letter_code
_entity_poly.pdbx_strand_id
1 'polypeptide(L)'
;MARELGRVGRRAAALVESRAAPERLDREVRKLELLEPGGTPESAIEVTAPSVVEAHAGRIACPRCEGAVEVDQHAVEEHDGERLRVARVRCRSCGHQRTLYFRLARLN
;
A
#
# COMPACT_ATOMS: atom_id res chain seq x y z
N MET A 1 46.36 -16.41 -8.50
CA MET A 1 45.35 -15.73 -9.35
C MET A 1 43.92 -16.30 -9.21
N ALA A 2 43.69 -17.60 -8.95
CA ALA A 2 42.33 -18.17 -8.82
C ALA A 2 41.50 -17.70 -7.59
N ARG A 3 42.15 -17.18 -6.54
CA ARG A 3 41.48 -16.77 -5.28
C ARG A 3 40.72 -15.44 -5.36
N GLU A 4 41.00 -14.59 -6.34
CA GLU A 4 40.36 -13.27 -6.50
C GLU A 4 38.99 -13.36 -7.17
N LEU A 5 38.85 -14.18 -8.22
CA LEU A 5 37.58 -14.40 -8.92
C LEU A 5 36.49 -14.98 -8.00
N GLY A 6 36.85 -15.92 -7.12
CA GLY A 6 35.93 -16.45 -6.10
C GLY A 6 35.50 -15.41 -5.05
N ARG A 7 36.31 -14.37 -4.80
CA ARG A 7 35.99 -13.30 -3.84
C ARG A 7 35.03 -12.27 -4.45
N VAL A 8 35.18 -11.97 -5.74
CA VAL A 8 34.27 -11.11 -6.51
C VAL A 8 32.91 -11.78 -6.67
N GLY A 9 32.87 -13.08 -7.00
CA GLY A 9 31.62 -13.84 -7.10
C GLY A 9 30.82 -13.89 -5.79
N ARG A 10 31.49 -14.09 -4.65
CA ARG A 10 30.85 -14.06 -3.32
C ARG A 10 30.30 -12.67 -2.96
N ARG A 11 31.01 -11.59 -3.32
CA ARG A 11 30.53 -10.21 -3.10
C ARG A 11 29.33 -9.89 -3.99
N ALA A 12 29.34 -10.31 -5.25
CA ALA A 12 28.21 -10.12 -6.15
C ALA A 12 26.96 -10.88 -5.64
N ALA A 13 27.11 -12.12 -5.17
CA ALA A 13 26.00 -12.89 -4.59
C ALA A 13 25.43 -12.22 -3.32
N ALA A 14 26.29 -11.74 -2.40
CA ALA A 14 25.86 -11.04 -1.19
C ALA A 14 25.10 -9.73 -1.50
N LEU A 15 25.51 -8.99 -2.53
CA LEU A 15 24.83 -7.78 -2.99
C LEU A 15 23.44 -8.09 -3.58
N VAL A 16 23.30 -9.19 -4.31
CA VAL A 16 22.01 -9.64 -4.86
C VAL A 16 21.06 -10.07 -3.74
N GLU A 17 21.53 -10.85 -2.76
CA GLU A 17 20.71 -11.22 -1.59
C GLU A 17 20.26 -10.03 -0.78
N SER A 18 21.16 -9.06 -0.56
CA SER A 18 20.87 -7.83 0.19
C SER A 18 19.77 -6.99 -0.48
N ARG A 19 19.68 -7.00 -1.82
CA ARG A 19 18.61 -6.33 -2.57
C ARG A 19 17.31 -7.14 -2.59
N ALA A 20 17.40 -8.45 -2.66
CA ALA A 20 16.22 -9.32 -2.70
C ALA A 20 15.44 -9.35 -1.37
N ALA A 21 16.07 -9.04 -0.24
CA ALA A 21 15.41 -9.00 1.07
C ALA A 21 14.34 -7.88 1.20
N PRO A 22 14.63 -6.59 0.93
CA PRO A 22 13.62 -5.53 0.98
C PRO A 22 12.51 -5.72 -0.05
N GLU A 23 12.81 -6.22 -1.25
CA GLU A 23 11.80 -6.52 -2.28
C GLU A 23 10.81 -7.60 -1.83
N ARG A 24 11.29 -8.62 -1.11
CA ARG A 24 10.44 -9.67 -0.52
C ARG A 24 9.52 -9.08 0.56
N LEU A 25 10.06 -8.26 1.45
CA LEU A 25 9.27 -7.60 2.49
C LEU A 25 8.16 -6.71 1.89
N ASP A 26 8.49 -5.90 0.88
CA ASP A 26 7.51 -5.04 0.21
C ASP A 26 6.40 -5.87 -0.46
N ARG A 27 6.73 -7.03 -1.03
CA ARG A 27 5.73 -7.94 -1.60
C ARG A 27 4.80 -8.51 -0.53
N GLU A 28 5.34 -8.94 0.61
CA GLU A 28 4.53 -9.49 1.69
C GLU A 28 3.63 -8.41 2.30
N VAL A 29 4.13 -7.19 2.51
CA VAL A 29 3.32 -6.04 2.96
C VAL A 29 2.15 -5.81 2.00
N ARG A 30 2.41 -5.77 0.68
CA ARG A 30 1.34 -5.59 -0.32
C ARG A 30 0.28 -6.69 -0.27
N LYS A 31 0.66 -7.93 -0.01
CA LYS A 31 -0.32 -9.01 0.15
C LYS A 31 -1.20 -8.79 1.36
N LEU A 32 -0.64 -8.31 2.48
CA LEU A 32 -1.41 -8.00 3.67
C LEU A 32 -2.38 -6.84 3.42
N GLU A 33 -1.95 -5.81 2.68
CA GLU A 33 -2.80 -4.68 2.31
C GLU A 33 -4.06 -5.11 1.56
N LEU A 34 -3.96 -6.08 0.65
CA LEU A 34 -5.10 -6.61 -0.10
C LEU A 34 -6.12 -7.34 0.78
N LEU A 35 -5.73 -7.75 1.99
CA LEU A 35 -6.60 -8.40 2.97
C LEU A 35 -7.19 -7.40 3.96
N GLU A 36 -6.67 -6.17 4.02
CA GLU A 36 -7.20 -5.12 4.89
C GLU A 36 -8.50 -4.51 4.31
N PRO A 37 -9.39 -3.97 5.15
CA PRO A 37 -10.53 -3.20 4.69
C PRO A 37 -10.10 -2.07 3.75
N GLY A 38 -10.75 -1.97 2.60
CA GLY A 38 -10.44 -0.99 1.57
C GLY A 38 -9.18 -1.30 0.77
N GLY A 39 -8.57 -2.48 0.94
CA GLY A 39 -7.42 -2.94 0.16
C GLY A 39 -7.76 -3.25 -1.30
N THR A 40 -9.03 -3.60 -1.56
CA THR A 40 -9.55 -3.89 -2.90
C THR A 40 -10.94 -3.26 -3.10
N PRO A 41 -11.43 -3.12 -4.35
CA PRO A 41 -12.78 -2.66 -4.63
C PRO A 41 -13.87 -3.50 -3.94
N GLU A 42 -13.70 -4.83 -3.91
CA GLU A 42 -14.65 -5.76 -3.30
C GLU A 42 -14.72 -5.57 -1.79
N SER A 43 -13.57 -5.28 -1.17
CA SER A 43 -13.42 -5.01 0.26
C SER A 43 -13.54 -3.53 0.64
N ALA A 44 -14.13 -2.69 -0.23
CA ALA A 44 -14.25 -1.25 0.01
C ALA A 44 -14.94 -0.92 1.35
N ILE A 45 -14.37 0.06 2.07
CA ILE A 45 -14.86 0.51 3.38
C ILE A 45 -16.17 1.29 3.20
N GLU A 46 -17.21 0.91 3.94
CA GLU A 46 -18.47 1.65 3.97
C GLU A 46 -18.34 2.96 4.75
N VAL A 47 -18.78 4.06 4.12
CA VAL A 47 -18.82 5.38 4.73
C VAL A 47 -20.15 6.08 4.45
N THR A 48 -20.59 6.92 5.38
CA THR A 48 -21.90 7.57 5.31
C THR A 48 -21.95 8.76 4.36
N ALA A 49 -20.82 9.37 4.05
CA ALA A 49 -20.74 10.54 3.17
C ALA A 49 -19.38 10.64 2.45
N PRO A 50 -19.31 11.26 1.27
CA PRO A 50 -18.03 11.50 0.58
C PRO A 50 -17.05 12.36 1.39
N SER A 51 -17.56 13.28 2.21
CA SER A 51 -16.75 14.22 3.01
C SER A 51 -15.93 13.53 4.09
N VAL A 52 -16.30 12.31 4.51
CA VAL A 52 -15.55 11.59 5.56
C VAL A 52 -14.40 10.74 5.00
N VAL A 53 -14.31 10.55 3.68
CA VAL A 53 -13.32 9.66 3.04
C VAL A 53 -11.89 10.05 3.42
N GLU A 54 -11.51 11.32 3.25
CA GLU A 54 -10.14 11.77 3.52
C GLU A 54 -9.79 11.67 5.00
N ALA A 55 -10.73 12.03 5.88
CA ALA A 55 -10.57 11.91 7.31
C ALA A 55 -10.42 10.44 7.75
N HIS A 56 -11.16 9.51 7.13
CA HIS A 56 -11.05 8.09 7.40
C HIS A 56 -9.73 7.53 6.89
N ALA A 57 -9.38 7.81 5.62
CA ALA A 57 -8.13 7.38 4.99
C ALA A 57 -6.90 7.84 5.78
N GLY A 58 -6.90 9.10 6.25
CA GLY A 58 -5.80 9.66 7.05
C GLY A 58 -5.60 9.01 8.43
N ARG A 59 -6.61 8.29 8.95
CA ARG A 59 -6.51 7.56 10.23
C ARG A 59 -5.93 6.16 10.08
N ILE A 60 -5.87 5.62 8.86
CA ILE A 60 -5.35 4.27 8.65
C ILE A 60 -3.82 4.33 8.60
N ALA A 61 -3.19 3.80 9.66
CA ALA A 61 -1.74 3.78 9.81
C ALA A 61 -1.03 3.06 8.66
N CYS A 62 0.22 3.45 8.39
CA CYS A 62 1.03 2.81 7.38
C CYS A 62 1.28 1.33 7.73
N PRO A 63 1.00 0.36 6.84
CA PRO A 63 1.17 -1.06 7.15
C PRO A 63 2.65 -1.48 7.23
N ARG A 64 3.57 -0.63 6.77
CA ARG A 64 5.01 -0.88 6.81
C ARG A 64 5.69 -0.40 8.09
N CYS A 65 5.25 0.73 8.64
CA CYS A 65 5.96 1.39 9.75
C CYS A 65 5.03 1.98 10.82
N GLU A 66 3.72 1.74 10.70
CA GLU A 66 2.65 2.23 11.59
C GLU A 66 2.56 3.77 11.69
N GLY A 67 3.31 4.49 10.86
CA GLY A 67 3.33 5.95 10.83
C GLY A 67 2.06 6.56 10.22
N ALA A 68 1.90 7.86 10.44
CA ALA A 68 0.82 8.66 9.86
C ALA A 68 0.93 8.73 8.33
N VAL A 69 -0.23 8.77 7.68
CA VAL A 69 -0.37 8.89 6.23
C VAL A 69 -1.02 10.21 5.86
N GLU A 70 -0.78 10.66 4.64
CA GLU A 70 -1.49 11.78 4.02
C GLU A 70 -2.20 11.33 2.76
N VAL A 71 -3.31 11.99 2.44
CA VAL A 71 -4.06 11.72 1.21
C VAL A 71 -3.45 12.55 0.09
N ASP A 72 -2.89 11.86 -0.91
CA ASP A 72 -2.34 12.49 -2.12
C ASP A 72 -3.44 12.85 -3.11
N GLN A 73 -4.43 11.96 -3.23
CA GLN A 73 -5.48 12.07 -4.23
C GLN A 73 -6.76 11.43 -3.71
N HIS A 74 -7.89 12.08 -3.98
CA HIS A 74 -9.22 11.54 -3.77
C HIS A 74 -10.01 11.68 -5.07
N ALA A 75 -10.43 10.55 -5.64
CA ALA A 75 -11.16 10.48 -6.90
C ALA A 75 -12.41 9.60 -6.77
N VAL A 76 -13.28 9.68 -7.77
CA VAL A 76 -14.34 8.69 -7.99
C VAL A 76 -13.92 7.81 -9.14
N GLU A 77 -13.94 6.50 -8.95
CA GLU A 77 -13.65 5.52 -9.98
C GLU A 77 -14.82 4.53 -10.09
N GLU A 78 -15.03 3.99 -11.29
CA GLU A 78 -16.02 2.95 -11.54
C GLU A 78 -15.30 1.60 -11.60
N HIS A 79 -15.76 0.66 -10.78
CA HIS A 79 -15.23 -0.71 -10.68
C HIS A 79 -16.41 -1.67 -10.75
N ASP A 80 -16.46 -2.51 -11.79
CA ASP A 80 -17.55 -3.48 -12.03
C ASP A 80 -18.97 -2.89 -11.95
N GLY A 81 -19.14 -1.63 -12.40
CA GLY A 81 -20.41 -0.90 -12.37
C GLY A 81 -20.77 -0.30 -11.00
N GLU A 82 -19.92 -0.45 -9.98
CA GLU A 82 -20.02 0.26 -8.70
C GLU A 82 -19.16 1.54 -8.73
N ARG A 83 -19.73 2.66 -8.26
CA ARG A 83 -18.99 3.91 -8.09
C ARG A 83 -18.33 3.95 -6.71
N LEU A 84 -17.01 3.84 -6.70
CA LEU A 84 -16.20 3.86 -5.49
C LEU A 84 -15.49 5.20 -5.32
N ARG A 85 -15.30 5.60 -4.07
CA ARG A 85 -14.40 6.68 -3.69
C ARG A 85 -13.02 6.07 -3.48
N VAL A 86 -12.04 6.54 -4.24
CA VAL A 86 -10.67 6.01 -4.23
C VAL A 86 -9.75 7.06 -3.64
N ALA A 87 -9.09 6.73 -2.54
CA ALA A 87 -8.10 7.58 -1.90
C ALA A 87 -6.71 6.97 -2.05
N ARG A 88 -5.78 7.70 -2.66
CA ARG A 88 -4.37 7.33 -2.68
C ARG A 88 -3.69 8.00 -1.51
N VAL A 89 -3.02 7.22 -0.68
CA VAL A 89 -2.34 7.70 0.52
C VAL A 89 -0.85 7.42 0.45
N ARG A 90 -0.06 8.32 1.04
CA ARG A 90 1.39 8.18 1.20
C ARG A 90 1.76 8.30 2.68
N CYS A 91 2.64 7.43 3.15
CA CYS A 91 3.20 7.54 4.49
C CYS A 91 4.19 8.71 4.55
N ARG A 92 4.04 9.56 5.57
CA ARG A 92 4.94 10.70 5.81
C ARG A 92 6.32 10.28 6.31
N SER A 93 6.42 9.10 6.92
CA SER A 93 7.66 8.62 7.54
C SER A 93 8.52 7.78 6.58
N CYS A 94 7.92 6.83 5.87
CA CYS A 94 8.67 5.88 5.02
C CYS A 94 8.35 6.00 3.52
N GLY A 95 7.41 6.87 3.13
CA GLY A 95 7.04 7.09 1.73
C GLY A 95 6.20 5.98 1.10
N HIS A 96 5.84 4.91 1.83
CA HIS A 96 5.00 3.83 1.31
C HIS A 96 3.66 4.37 0.82
N GLN A 97 3.24 3.92 -0.37
CA GLN A 97 2.00 4.34 -1.01
C GLN A 97 1.03 3.18 -1.11
N ARG A 98 -0.25 3.47 -0.87
CA ARG A 98 -1.34 2.52 -1.11
C ARG A 98 -2.61 3.22 -1.56
N THR A 99 -3.49 2.43 -2.16
CA THR A 99 -4.83 2.85 -2.56
C THR A 99 -5.84 2.27 -1.59
N LEU A 100 -6.79 3.10 -1.18
CA LEU A 100 -7.91 2.72 -0.32
C LEU A 100 -9.22 2.94 -1.06
N TYR A 101 -10.07 1.92 -1.07
CA TYR A 101 -11.38 1.93 -1.69
C TYR A 101 -12.48 2.13 -0.63
N PHE A 102 -13.42 3.02 -0.93
CA PHE A 102 -14.57 3.30 -0.08
C PHE A 102 -15.85 3.27 -0.89
N ARG A 103 -16.93 2.79 -0.28
CA ARG A 103 -18.28 2.82 -0.84
C ARG A 103 -19.20 3.66 0.04
N LEU A 104 -20.16 4.35 -0.58
CA LEU A 104 -21.15 5.12 0.15
C LEU A 104 -22.25 4.18 0.64
N ALA A 105 -22.48 4.16 1.95
CA ALA A 105 -23.64 3.48 2.52
C ALA A 105 -24.91 4.08 1.93
N ARG A 106 -25.77 3.24 1.34
CA ARG A 106 -27.12 3.67 0.98
C ARG A 106 -27.89 3.80 2.29
N LEU A 107 -28.24 5.03 2.65
CA LEU A 107 -29.24 5.26 3.68
C LEU A 107 -30.55 4.71 3.11
N ASN A 108 -31.00 3.58 3.63
CA ASN A 108 -32.35 3.05 3.38
C ASN A 108 -33.38 3.91 4.10
#